data_AF-A0AAW2CVA6-F1
#
_entry.id   AF-A0AAW2CVA6-F1
#
_cell.length_a   1.000
_cell.length_b   1.000
_cell.length_c   1.000
_cell.angle_alpha   90.00
_cell.angle_beta   90.00
_cell.angle_gamma   90.00
#
_symmetry.space_group_name_H-M   'P 1'
#
loop_
_entity.id
_entity.type
_entity.pdbx_description
1 polymer ?
#
loop_
_entity_poly.entity_id
_entity_poly.type
_entity_poly.pdbx_seq_one_letter_code
_entity_poly.pdbx_strand_id
1 'polypeptide(L)'
;MKFTDSPVIELPVRNSLISLQQDNGSMHVGTSVWPCSLVLVKFIDRWAPPTPNPIDPNPYSQLLDFGNKRGIELGAGCGAGGMGFHLLGLTDLVLTDIAPVMPALKHNLKRNKPVLSKTLKHSILYWNNLDQINSLKPPFHYVIAADVVYIEETVGPLVSTMDALLADDGVVLLGYQLRDPEADKLFWELCDTTFDIEKVPHEDLHPDYAYEETSVYVFRKKKKKKEESTLPGRTRKATKTDCSTCIKRPEHEKTEVEVKWTPMGPGMYKINFNGLKFEDQRASGIGVVMQDETGFVIAALSKKLRGLRGTDEIEVSKIREHLAL
;
A
#
# COMPACT_ATOMS: atom_id res chain seq x y z
N MET A 1 17.01 -7.25 -6.92
CA MET A 1 16.22 -6.23 -7.63
C MET A 1 17.06 -5.62 -8.74
N LYS A 2 16.54 -5.53 -9.96
CA LYS A 2 17.27 -5.02 -11.14
C LYS A 2 16.76 -3.62 -11.51
N PHE A 3 17.09 -2.64 -10.68
CA PHE A 3 16.57 -1.26 -10.80
C PHE A 3 16.99 -0.49 -12.07
N THR A 4 17.98 -0.98 -12.82
CA THR A 4 18.53 -0.32 -14.00
C THR A 4 17.69 -0.50 -15.25
N ASP A 5 16.79 -1.50 -15.25
CA ASP A 5 16.06 -1.92 -16.43
C ASP A 5 14.66 -1.27 -16.49
N SER A 6 14.30 -0.47 -15.48
CA SER A 6 13.01 0.23 -15.36
C SER A 6 13.20 1.76 -15.43
N PRO A 7 12.20 2.51 -15.93
CA PRO A 7 12.27 3.96 -15.96
C PRO A 7 12.37 4.54 -14.55
N VAL A 8 13.20 5.57 -14.40
CA VAL A 8 13.28 6.38 -13.19
C VAL A 8 12.14 7.38 -13.22
N ILE A 9 11.43 7.52 -12.10
CA ILE A 9 10.41 8.57 -11.94
C ILE A 9 11.04 9.75 -11.21
N GLU A 10 10.99 10.91 -11.85
CA GLU A 10 11.43 12.18 -11.26
C GLU A 10 10.19 12.95 -10.79
N LEU A 11 10.09 13.18 -9.49
CA LEU A 11 8.98 13.87 -8.84
C LEU A 11 9.48 15.20 -8.27
N PRO A 12 9.23 16.35 -8.94
CA PRO A 12 9.55 17.65 -8.38
C PRO A 12 8.63 17.91 -7.17
N VAL A 13 9.15 18.43 -6.07
CA VAL A 13 8.39 18.86 -4.89
C VAL A 13 8.99 20.15 -4.40
N ARG A 14 8.26 21.26 -4.53
CA ARG A 14 8.81 22.62 -4.34
C ARG A 14 10.14 22.79 -5.10
N ASN A 15 11.23 23.12 -4.39
CA ASN A 15 12.57 23.33 -4.95
C ASN A 15 13.46 22.07 -4.94
N SER A 16 12.87 20.90 -4.68
CA SER A 16 13.58 19.61 -4.60
C SER A 16 13.10 18.67 -5.69
N LEU A 17 13.95 17.71 -6.07
CA LEU A 17 13.62 16.67 -7.04
C LEU A 17 13.84 15.30 -6.38
N ILE A 18 12.77 14.52 -6.26
CA ILE A 18 12.85 13.13 -5.79
C ILE A 18 13.05 12.22 -7.00
N SER A 19 14.10 11.42 -6.99
CA SER A 19 14.42 10.43 -8.03
C SER A 19 14.09 9.02 -7.53
N LEU A 20 13.10 8.36 -8.12
CA LEU A 20 12.59 7.04 -7.70
C LEU A 20 12.99 5.98 -8.72
N GLN A 21 13.77 5.00 -8.27
CA GLN A 21 14.04 3.79 -9.04
C GLN A 21 12.97 2.73 -8.77
N GLN A 22 12.63 2.03 -9.85
CA GLN A 22 11.61 0.99 -9.88
C GLN A 22 12.26 -0.35 -10.22
N ASP A 23 11.61 -1.44 -9.85
CA ASP A 23 11.95 -2.79 -10.32
C ASP A 23 10.71 -3.48 -10.86
N ASN A 24 10.29 -3.06 -12.07
CA ASN A 24 9.08 -3.58 -12.73
C ASN A 24 9.19 -5.07 -13.09
N GLY A 25 10.40 -5.66 -13.02
CA GLY A 25 10.63 -7.08 -13.21
C GLY A 25 10.41 -7.92 -11.95
N SER A 26 10.14 -7.29 -10.80
CA SER A 26 9.93 -8.02 -9.54
C SER A 26 8.52 -8.61 -9.43
N MET A 27 8.37 -9.61 -8.55
CA MET A 27 7.08 -10.22 -8.24
C MET A 27 6.21 -9.37 -7.28
N HIS A 28 6.71 -8.22 -6.83
CA HIS A 28 6.04 -7.36 -5.86
C HIS A 28 5.72 -5.99 -6.47
N VAL A 29 4.42 -5.68 -6.58
CA VAL A 29 3.93 -4.42 -7.16
C VAL A 29 4.37 -3.18 -6.39
N GLY A 30 4.75 -3.31 -5.12
CA GLY A 30 5.33 -2.22 -4.30
C GLY A 30 6.73 -1.77 -4.73
N THR A 31 7.28 -2.34 -5.80
CA THR A 31 8.56 -1.92 -6.39
C THR A 31 8.39 -0.98 -7.59
N SER A 32 7.16 -0.58 -7.89
CA SER A 32 6.82 0.43 -8.90
C SER A 32 6.19 1.66 -8.22
N VAL A 33 6.27 2.80 -8.88
CA VAL A 33 5.62 4.04 -8.47
C VAL A 33 4.24 4.07 -9.12
N TRP A 34 3.19 4.18 -8.29
CA TRP A 34 1.81 4.19 -8.75
C TRP A 34 1.22 5.62 -8.73
N PRO A 35 0.31 5.96 -9.67
CA PRO A 35 -0.20 7.32 -9.86
C PRO A 35 -0.75 7.98 -8.59
N CYS A 36 -1.46 7.24 -7.72
CA CYS A 36 -2.07 7.84 -6.53
C CYS A 36 -1.05 8.43 -5.56
N SER A 37 0.17 7.90 -5.51
CA SER A 37 1.25 8.47 -4.68
C SER A 37 1.70 9.84 -5.20
N LEU A 38 1.72 10.02 -6.52
CA LEU A 38 2.09 11.28 -7.16
C LEU A 38 0.97 12.32 -7.00
N VAL A 39 -0.28 11.91 -7.25
CA VAL A 39 -1.45 12.78 -7.10
C VAL A 39 -1.56 13.31 -5.66
N LEU A 40 -1.39 12.46 -4.65
CA LEU A 40 -1.42 12.90 -3.25
C LEU A 40 -0.34 13.94 -2.95
N VAL A 41 0.92 13.67 -3.34
CA VAL A 41 2.01 14.62 -3.12
C VAL A 41 1.72 15.93 -3.82
N LYS A 42 1.17 15.90 -5.04
CA LYS A 42 0.94 17.09 -5.85
C LYS A 42 -0.29 17.89 -5.45
N PHE A 43 -1.33 17.23 -4.96
CA PHE A 43 -2.43 17.87 -4.25
C PHE A 43 -1.91 18.68 -3.06
N ILE A 44 -1.06 18.07 -2.23
CA ILE A 44 -0.50 18.76 -1.07
C ILE A 44 0.51 19.84 -1.52
N ASP A 45 1.36 19.62 -2.51
CA ASP A 45 2.31 20.62 -3.01
C ASP A 45 1.60 21.88 -3.51
N ARG A 46 0.44 21.71 -4.16
CA ARG A 46 -0.41 22.81 -4.64
C ARG A 46 -0.98 23.66 -3.50
N TRP A 47 -1.38 23.03 -2.39
CA TRP A 47 -2.11 23.70 -1.31
C TRP A 47 -1.30 23.89 -0.02
N ALA A 48 -0.16 23.23 0.14
CA ALA A 48 0.69 23.36 1.31
C ALA A 48 1.29 24.78 1.28
N PRO A 49 1.06 25.59 2.33
CA PRO A 49 1.30 27.02 2.27
C PRO A 49 2.75 27.33 1.86
N PRO A 50 2.98 28.11 0.77
CA PRO A 50 4.29 28.65 0.45
C PRO A 50 4.36 30.18 0.52
N THR A 51 3.37 30.90 1.07
CA THR A 51 3.39 32.38 1.07
C THR A 51 2.85 33.03 2.35
N PRO A 52 3.51 34.10 2.86
CA PRO A 52 2.99 34.90 3.98
C PRO A 52 1.71 35.70 3.65
N ASN A 53 1.28 35.74 2.38
CA ASN A 53 0.08 36.43 1.92
C ASN A 53 -0.63 35.57 0.84
N PRO A 54 -1.67 34.80 1.19
CA PRO A 54 -2.51 34.13 0.21
C PRO A 54 -3.30 35.17 -0.61
N ILE A 55 -3.34 35.02 -1.93
CA ILE A 55 -4.24 35.80 -2.81
C ILE A 55 -5.68 35.26 -2.71
N ASP A 56 -5.83 33.97 -2.39
CA ASP A 56 -7.10 33.27 -2.21
C ASP A 56 -7.13 32.48 -0.87
N PRO A 57 -8.31 32.30 -0.24
CA PRO A 57 -8.43 31.46 0.94
C PRO A 57 -8.06 30.02 0.59
N ASN A 58 -7.04 29.47 1.26
CA ASN A 58 -6.68 28.06 1.13
C ASN A 58 -7.65 27.19 1.95
N PRO A 59 -8.55 26.42 1.32
CA PRO A 59 -9.54 25.61 2.03
C PRO A 59 -8.92 24.44 2.79
N TYR A 60 -7.68 24.06 2.45
CA TYR A 60 -6.95 22.95 3.05
C TYR A 60 -5.93 23.39 4.10
N SER A 61 -5.90 24.67 4.48
CA SER A 61 -4.89 25.22 5.40
C SER A 61 -4.83 24.47 6.74
N GLN A 62 -5.98 24.10 7.31
CA GLN A 62 -6.04 23.30 8.54
C GLN A 62 -5.64 21.83 8.31
N LEU A 63 -6.04 21.25 7.18
CA LEU A 63 -5.73 19.87 6.81
C LEU A 63 -4.22 19.69 6.64
N LEU A 64 -3.54 20.68 6.07
CA LEU A 64 -2.12 20.62 5.69
C LEU A 64 -1.18 21.34 6.69
N ASP A 65 -1.69 21.74 7.85
CA ASP A 65 -0.87 22.23 8.95
C ASP A 65 -0.14 21.05 9.62
N PHE A 66 1.04 20.70 9.14
CA PHE A 66 1.84 19.59 9.67
C PHE A 66 2.60 19.90 10.97
N GLY A 67 2.45 21.11 11.53
CA GLY A 67 3.18 21.55 12.73
C GLY A 67 3.00 20.60 13.92
N ASN A 68 4.11 20.04 14.43
CA ASN A 68 4.13 19.08 15.54
C ASN A 68 3.29 17.80 15.33
N LYS A 69 2.85 17.52 14.09
CA LYS A 69 2.05 16.33 13.78
C LYS A 69 2.92 15.16 13.33
N ARG A 70 2.38 13.97 13.55
CA ARG A 70 3.02 12.68 13.21
C ARG A 70 2.26 11.98 12.11
N GLY A 71 2.99 11.45 11.14
CA GLY A 71 2.44 10.69 10.02
C GLY A 71 2.91 9.24 10.00
N ILE A 72 2.10 8.39 9.37
CA ILE A 72 2.49 7.05 8.95
C ILE A 72 1.96 6.79 7.53
N GLU A 73 2.79 6.21 6.67
CA GLU A 73 2.38 5.76 5.33
C GLU A 73 2.24 4.24 5.33
N LEU A 74 1.08 3.76 4.88
CA LEU A 74 0.75 2.36 4.69
C LEU A 74 0.98 1.98 3.22
N GLY A 75 1.75 0.93 2.96
CA GLY A 75 2.05 0.49 1.59
C GLY A 75 2.90 1.53 0.84
N ALA A 76 4.00 1.98 1.46
CA ALA A 76 4.83 3.05 0.93
C ALA A 76 5.46 2.74 -0.44
N GLY A 77 5.62 1.47 -0.79
CA GLY A 77 6.20 1.03 -2.05
C GLY A 77 7.61 1.60 -2.27
N CYS A 78 7.78 2.32 -3.38
CA CYS A 78 9.02 3.04 -3.68
C CYS A 78 9.29 4.26 -2.76
N GLY A 79 8.31 4.70 -1.96
CA GLY A 79 8.42 5.79 -0.98
C GLY A 79 8.09 7.18 -1.53
N ALA A 80 7.43 7.27 -2.68
CA ALA A 80 7.12 8.54 -3.35
C ALA A 80 6.27 9.47 -2.46
N GLY A 81 5.17 8.93 -1.90
CA GLY A 81 4.27 9.64 -1.01
C GLY A 81 5.01 10.18 0.22
N GLY A 82 5.58 9.29 1.02
CA GLY A 82 6.22 9.69 2.27
C GLY A 82 7.41 10.66 2.10
N MET A 83 8.22 10.49 1.06
CA MET A 83 9.29 11.46 0.75
C MET A 83 8.73 12.83 0.37
N GLY A 84 7.68 12.88 -0.46
CA GLY A 84 7.01 14.13 -0.83
C GLY A 84 6.40 14.83 0.38
N PHE A 85 5.67 14.11 1.22
CA PHE A 85 5.08 14.66 2.46
C PHE A 85 6.13 15.22 3.42
N HIS A 86 7.29 14.56 3.56
CA HIS A 86 8.39 15.08 4.37
C HIS A 86 8.90 16.41 3.85
N LEU A 87 9.10 16.55 2.53
CA LEU A 87 9.52 17.83 1.90
C LEU A 87 8.46 18.93 2.01
N LEU A 88 7.19 18.56 2.17
CA LEU A 88 6.06 19.47 2.33
C LEU A 88 5.82 19.87 3.80
N GLY A 89 6.51 19.26 4.76
CA GLY A 89 6.55 19.69 6.17
C GLY A 89 6.19 18.61 7.19
N LEU A 90 5.71 17.43 6.77
CA LEU A 90 5.38 16.33 7.69
C LEU A 90 6.64 15.55 8.08
N THR A 91 7.42 16.12 9.01
CA THR A 91 8.78 15.66 9.28
C THR A 91 8.91 14.49 10.28
N ASP A 92 7.92 14.24 11.15
CA ASP A 92 7.85 13.01 11.94
C ASP A 92 6.96 11.98 11.26
N LEU A 93 7.55 11.29 10.29
CA LEU A 93 6.87 10.35 9.41
C LEU A 93 7.54 8.98 9.45
N VAL A 94 6.74 7.92 9.48
CA VAL A 94 7.19 6.52 9.35
C VAL A 94 6.61 5.92 8.07
N LEU A 95 7.48 5.41 7.19
CA LEU A 95 7.05 4.72 5.97
C LEU A 95 6.98 3.22 6.23
N THR A 96 5.85 2.58 5.89
CA THR A 96 5.66 1.16 6.17
C THR A 96 5.26 0.37 4.95
N ASP A 97 5.74 -0.87 4.89
CA ASP A 97 5.40 -1.84 3.84
C ASP A 97 5.70 -3.26 4.34
N ILE A 98 5.47 -4.27 3.50
CA ILE A 98 5.85 -5.66 3.77
C ILE A 98 7.36 -5.88 3.58
N ALA A 99 7.90 -6.90 4.23
CA ALA A 99 9.34 -7.20 4.20
C ALA A 99 9.95 -7.29 2.78
N PRO A 100 9.28 -7.89 1.77
CA PRO A 100 9.85 -7.99 0.42
C PRO A 100 10.01 -6.65 -0.33
N VAL A 101 9.25 -5.61 0.05
CA VAL A 101 9.32 -4.28 -0.59
C VAL A 101 10.39 -3.40 0.06
N MET A 102 10.75 -3.68 1.32
CA MET A 102 11.74 -2.90 2.08
C MET A 102 13.06 -2.64 1.35
N PRO A 103 13.66 -3.57 0.58
CA PRO A 103 14.89 -3.29 -0.17
C PRO A 103 14.72 -2.14 -1.19
N ALA A 104 13.59 -2.09 -1.92
CA ALA A 104 13.30 -1.01 -2.87
C ALA A 104 13.10 0.32 -2.17
N LEU A 105 12.31 0.33 -1.09
CA LEU A 105 12.09 1.52 -0.28
C LEU A 105 13.40 2.09 0.28
N LYS A 106 14.22 1.24 0.92
CA LYS A 106 15.52 1.64 1.50
C LYS A 106 16.48 2.17 0.44
N HIS A 107 16.48 1.56 -0.74
CA HIS A 107 17.28 2.00 -1.88
C HIS A 107 16.91 3.42 -2.31
N ASN A 108 15.62 3.70 -2.49
CA ASN A 108 15.13 5.05 -2.84
C ASN A 108 15.36 6.08 -1.73
N LEU A 109 15.17 5.71 -0.46
CA LEU A 109 15.49 6.59 0.68
C LEU A 109 16.99 6.95 0.73
N LYS A 110 17.88 6.01 0.41
CA LYS A 110 19.31 6.25 0.35
C LYS A 110 19.66 7.20 -0.80
N ARG A 111 19.08 6.98 -1.98
CA ARG A 111 19.28 7.81 -3.18
C ARG A 111 18.86 9.26 -2.96
N ASN A 112 17.73 9.46 -2.28
CA ASN A 112 17.15 10.78 -2.04
C ASN A 112 17.63 11.43 -0.72
N LYS A 113 18.54 10.80 0.02
CA LYS A 113 19.09 11.38 1.25
C LYS A 113 19.63 12.83 1.07
N PRO A 114 20.31 13.20 -0.04
CA PRO A 114 20.77 14.58 -0.24
C PRO A 114 19.63 15.61 -0.28
N VAL A 115 18.49 15.29 -0.90
CA VAL A 115 17.34 16.21 -0.97
C VAL A 115 16.48 16.17 0.30
N LEU A 116 16.37 15.02 0.95
CA LEU A 116 15.61 14.87 2.20
C LEU A 116 16.31 15.44 3.43
N SER A 117 17.63 15.69 3.35
CA SER A 117 18.52 16.09 4.45
C SER A 117 18.62 15.10 5.62
N LYS A 118 17.86 13.99 5.59
CA LYS A 118 17.92 12.89 6.56
C LYS A 118 17.39 11.61 5.92
N THR A 119 17.64 10.48 6.59
CA THR A 119 16.96 9.22 6.25
C THR A 119 15.64 9.16 7.02
N LEU A 120 14.53 8.92 6.33
CA LEU A 120 13.22 8.80 6.95
C LEU A 120 13.09 7.48 7.73
N LYS A 121 12.29 7.52 8.80
CA LYS A 121 11.97 6.31 9.58
C LYS A 121 11.14 5.37 8.69
N HIS A 122 11.42 4.09 8.80
CA HIS A 122 10.70 3.06 8.06
C HIS A 122 10.60 1.79 8.91
N SER A 123 9.53 1.01 8.71
CA SER A 123 9.30 -0.24 9.42
C SER A 123 8.56 -1.24 8.55
N ILE A 124 8.72 -2.52 8.84
CA ILE A 124 7.82 -3.54 8.30
C ILE A 124 6.48 -3.42 9.02
N LEU A 125 5.39 -3.48 8.27
CA LEU A 125 4.03 -3.57 8.79
C LEU A 125 3.21 -4.50 7.89
N TYR A 126 2.76 -5.61 8.45
CA TYR A 126 1.66 -6.41 7.91
C TYR A 126 0.38 -5.90 8.53
N TRP A 127 -0.58 -5.51 7.70
CA TRP A 127 -1.85 -4.97 8.19
C TRP A 127 -2.56 -5.97 9.11
N ASN A 128 -3.23 -5.43 10.13
CA ASN A 128 -3.88 -6.15 11.22
C ASN A 128 -2.94 -6.92 12.16
N ASN A 129 -1.62 -6.73 12.06
CA ASN A 129 -0.67 -7.23 13.04
C ASN A 129 -0.61 -6.28 14.25
N LEU A 130 -1.32 -6.62 15.33
CA LEU A 130 -1.45 -5.76 16.52
C LEU A 130 -0.11 -5.47 17.21
N ASP A 131 0.82 -6.42 17.25
CA ASP A 131 2.13 -6.22 17.87
C ASP A 131 2.96 -5.19 17.09
N GLN A 132 2.94 -5.27 15.75
CA GLN A 132 3.60 -4.29 14.89
C GLN A 132 2.93 -2.91 15.00
N ILE A 133 1.59 -2.85 15.00
CA ILE A 133 0.84 -1.61 15.21
C ILE A 133 1.22 -0.97 16.56
N ASN A 134 1.22 -1.73 17.65
CA ASN A 134 1.58 -1.23 18.98
C ASN A 134 3.04 -0.74 19.02
N SER A 135 3.96 -1.41 18.33
CA SER A 135 5.38 -1.01 18.27
C SER A 135 5.61 0.32 17.56
N LEU A 136 4.70 0.72 16.65
CA LEU A 136 4.72 2.00 15.93
C LEU A 136 4.31 3.18 16.82
N LYS A 137 3.81 2.91 18.02
CA LYS A 137 3.38 3.89 19.03
C LYS A 137 2.34 4.86 18.45
N PRO A 138 1.16 4.36 18.03
CA PRO A 138 0.01 5.21 17.72
C PRO A 138 -0.37 6.05 18.96
N PRO A 139 -1.12 7.15 18.78
CA PRO A 139 -1.80 7.55 17.55
C PRO A 139 -0.94 8.38 16.57
N PHE A 140 -1.39 8.43 15.32
CA PHE A 140 -0.86 9.27 14.24
C PHE A 140 -1.92 10.28 13.79
N HIS A 141 -1.50 11.52 13.54
CA HIS A 141 -2.39 12.59 13.06
C HIS A 141 -2.69 12.43 11.57
N TYR A 142 -1.75 11.82 10.82
CA TYR A 142 -1.92 11.47 9.41
C TYR A 142 -1.65 9.98 9.20
N VAL A 143 -2.62 9.28 8.62
CA VAL A 143 -2.40 7.98 7.99
C VAL A 143 -2.47 8.20 6.48
N ILE A 144 -1.42 7.85 5.75
CA ILE A 144 -1.31 8.06 4.31
C ILE A 144 -1.42 6.70 3.64
N ALA A 145 -2.23 6.61 2.59
CA ALA A 145 -2.42 5.39 1.82
C ALA A 145 -2.59 5.74 0.34
N ALA A 146 -1.83 5.12 -0.55
CA ALA A 146 -1.87 5.41 -1.98
C ALA A 146 -1.87 4.11 -2.78
N ASP A 147 -2.89 3.88 -3.62
CA ASP A 147 -2.98 2.68 -4.48
C ASP A 147 -2.90 1.34 -3.68
N VAL A 148 -3.43 1.33 -2.45
CA VAL A 148 -3.34 0.17 -1.53
C VAL A 148 -4.50 -0.82 -1.61
N VAL A 149 -5.55 -0.51 -2.39
CA VAL A 149 -6.78 -1.33 -2.50
C VAL A 149 -6.77 -2.08 -3.83
N TYR A 150 -6.25 -3.30 -3.83
CA TYR A 150 -6.16 -4.13 -5.04
C TYR A 150 -6.26 -5.65 -4.77
N ILE A 151 -6.36 -6.06 -3.50
CA ILE A 151 -6.56 -7.45 -3.07
C ILE A 151 -7.68 -7.45 -2.02
N GLU A 152 -8.82 -8.06 -2.36
CA GLU A 152 -10.02 -8.11 -1.52
C GLU A 152 -9.70 -8.59 -0.08
N GLU A 153 -8.89 -9.64 0.06
CA GLU A 153 -8.55 -10.23 1.37
C GLU A 153 -7.78 -9.28 2.30
N THR A 154 -7.12 -8.27 1.73
CA THR A 154 -6.34 -7.30 2.51
C THR A 154 -7.16 -6.07 2.93
N VAL A 155 -8.37 -5.91 2.39
CA VAL A 155 -9.24 -4.75 2.63
C VAL A 155 -9.63 -4.64 4.11
N GLY A 156 -10.16 -5.71 4.70
CA GLY A 156 -10.49 -5.74 6.13
C GLY A 156 -9.29 -5.43 7.02
N PRO A 157 -8.14 -6.12 6.85
CA PRO A 157 -6.90 -5.80 7.54
C PRO A 157 -6.44 -4.34 7.38
N LEU A 158 -6.53 -3.77 6.17
CA LEU A 158 -6.17 -2.39 5.88
C LEU A 158 -7.04 -1.41 6.69
N VAL A 159 -8.38 -1.55 6.61
CA VAL A 159 -9.32 -0.67 7.31
C VAL A 159 -9.12 -0.71 8.83
N SER A 160 -8.97 -1.91 9.40
CA SER A 160 -8.65 -2.06 10.83
C SER A 160 -7.33 -1.41 11.22
N THR A 161 -6.32 -1.47 10.34
CA THR A 161 -5.01 -0.85 10.57
C THR A 161 -5.10 0.68 10.52
N MET A 162 -5.86 1.23 9.56
CA MET A 162 -6.13 2.67 9.48
C MET A 162 -6.78 3.18 10.76
N ASP A 163 -7.84 2.52 11.24
CA ASP A 163 -8.53 2.92 12.47
C ASP A 163 -7.64 2.81 13.72
N ALA A 164 -6.90 1.71 13.86
CA ALA A 164 -6.04 1.48 15.01
C ALA A 164 -4.86 2.46 15.12
N LEU A 165 -4.34 2.94 13.98
CA LEU A 165 -3.23 3.88 13.94
C LEU A 165 -3.67 5.34 14.09
N LEU A 166 -4.89 5.67 13.67
CA LEU A 166 -5.35 7.05 13.54
C LEU A 166 -5.70 7.69 14.90
N ALA A 167 -5.26 8.93 15.12
CA ALA A 167 -5.70 9.76 16.23
C ALA A 167 -7.20 10.06 16.17
N ASP A 168 -7.83 10.36 17.30
CA ASP A 168 -9.26 10.69 17.34
C ASP A 168 -9.60 11.96 16.53
N ASP A 169 -8.66 12.90 16.43
CA ASP A 169 -8.71 14.11 15.62
C ASP A 169 -7.85 14.03 14.34
N GLY A 170 -7.32 12.84 14.03
CA GLY A 170 -6.48 12.59 12.87
C GLY A 170 -7.26 12.44 11.57
N VAL A 171 -6.54 12.46 10.46
CA VAL A 171 -7.07 12.18 9.12
C VAL A 171 -6.35 11.02 8.42
N VAL A 172 -7.10 10.25 7.63
CA VAL A 172 -6.51 9.43 6.57
C VAL A 172 -6.50 10.24 5.29
N LEU A 173 -5.36 10.29 4.60
CA LEU A 173 -5.23 10.82 3.26
C LEU A 173 -5.06 9.65 2.29
N LEU A 174 -6.10 9.42 1.49
CA LEU A 174 -6.18 8.29 0.57
C LEU A 174 -6.07 8.78 -0.87
N GLY A 175 -5.08 8.28 -1.59
CA GLY A 175 -5.03 8.32 -3.05
C GLY A 175 -5.59 7.01 -3.58
N TYR A 176 -6.64 7.10 -4.39
CA TYR A 176 -7.43 5.96 -4.82
C TYR A 176 -7.56 5.87 -6.34
N GLN A 177 -7.37 4.67 -6.87
CA GLN A 177 -7.73 4.26 -8.23
C GLN A 177 -8.40 2.89 -8.13
N LEU A 178 -9.47 2.66 -8.89
CA LEU A 178 -10.13 1.37 -8.95
C LEU A 178 -9.19 0.33 -9.58
N ARG A 179 -8.78 -0.68 -8.80
CA ARG A 179 -7.92 -1.78 -9.28
C ARG A 179 -8.64 -3.12 -9.38
N ASP A 180 -9.56 -3.37 -8.46
CA ASP A 180 -10.30 -4.64 -8.34
C ASP A 180 -11.73 -4.34 -7.83
N PRO A 181 -12.79 -4.69 -8.57
CA PRO A 181 -14.17 -4.33 -8.21
C PRO A 181 -14.66 -4.90 -6.87
N GLU A 182 -14.24 -6.12 -6.53
CA GLU A 182 -14.60 -6.81 -5.31
C GLU A 182 -13.92 -6.16 -4.10
N ALA A 183 -12.62 -5.85 -4.22
CA ALA A 183 -11.89 -5.08 -3.22
C ALA A 183 -12.45 -3.66 -3.06
N ASP A 184 -12.79 -2.99 -4.15
CA ASP A 184 -13.42 -1.65 -4.15
C ASP A 184 -14.71 -1.64 -3.34
N LYS A 185 -15.64 -2.55 -3.71
CA LYS A 185 -16.93 -2.65 -3.04
C LYS A 185 -16.78 -2.88 -1.54
N LEU A 186 -15.97 -3.87 -1.15
CA LEU A 186 -15.73 -4.19 0.26
C LEU A 186 -15.06 -3.02 1.00
N PHE A 187 -14.12 -2.33 0.34
CA PHE A 187 -13.38 -1.23 0.95
C PHE A 187 -14.29 -0.07 1.30
N TRP A 188 -15.17 0.33 0.38
CA TRP A 188 -16.12 1.41 0.63
C TRP A 188 -17.18 1.03 1.65
N GLU A 189 -17.69 -0.22 1.64
CA GLU A 189 -18.61 -0.71 2.67
C GLU A 189 -18.01 -0.62 4.08
N LEU A 190 -16.76 -1.08 4.26
CA LEU A 190 -16.11 -1.02 5.57
C LEU A 190 -15.73 0.42 5.97
N CYS A 191 -15.23 1.23 5.03
CA CYS A 191 -14.87 2.62 5.32
C CYS A 191 -16.10 3.45 5.69
N ASP A 192 -17.25 3.27 5.03
CA ASP A 192 -18.48 4.00 5.38
C ASP A 192 -18.97 3.64 6.79
N THR A 193 -18.74 2.42 7.28
CA THR A 193 -19.07 2.11 8.69
C THR A 193 -18.12 2.75 9.70
N THR A 194 -16.87 3.04 9.30
CA THR A 194 -15.78 3.39 10.23
C THR A 194 -15.47 4.88 10.24
N PHE A 195 -15.56 5.55 9.08
CA PHE A 195 -15.07 6.90 8.87
C PHE A 195 -16.11 7.83 8.25
N ASP A 196 -16.04 9.10 8.59
CA ASP A 196 -16.62 10.18 7.79
C ASP A 196 -15.68 10.44 6.59
N ILE A 197 -16.23 10.33 5.38
CA ILE A 197 -15.45 10.35 4.13
C ILE A 197 -15.76 11.62 3.34
N GLU A 198 -14.71 12.32 2.93
CA GLU A 198 -14.78 13.51 2.08
C GLU A 198 -13.93 13.27 0.82
N LYS A 199 -14.51 13.50 -0.36
CA LYS A 199 -13.78 13.48 -1.63
C LYS A 199 -13.24 14.87 -1.93
N VAL A 200 -11.95 14.98 -2.22
CA VAL A 200 -11.35 16.22 -2.72
C VAL A 200 -11.88 16.48 -4.14
N PRO A 201 -12.41 17.69 -4.43
CA PRO A 201 -12.84 18.06 -5.77
C PRO A 201 -11.70 17.90 -6.80
N HIS A 202 -12.03 17.45 -8.00
CA HIS A 202 -11.00 17.18 -9.01
C HIS A 202 -10.27 18.47 -9.43
N GLU A 203 -10.97 19.60 -9.45
CA GLU A 203 -10.42 20.94 -9.72
C GLU A 203 -9.37 21.40 -8.69
N ASP A 204 -9.36 20.79 -7.51
CA ASP A 204 -8.38 21.06 -6.47
C ASP A 204 -7.12 20.18 -6.60
N LEU A 205 -7.13 19.15 -7.45
CA LEU A 205 -5.96 18.34 -7.76
C LEU A 205 -5.02 19.06 -8.73
N HIS A 206 -3.72 18.78 -8.69
CA HIS A 206 -2.77 19.44 -9.60
C HIS A 206 -3.05 19.05 -11.07
N PRO A 207 -3.22 20.00 -12.00
CA PRO A 207 -3.68 19.71 -13.37
C PRO A 207 -2.81 18.69 -14.12
N ASP A 208 -1.49 18.76 -13.98
CA ASP A 208 -0.56 17.81 -14.65
C ASP A 208 -0.56 16.40 -14.04
N TYR A 209 -1.16 16.21 -12.87
CA TYR A 209 -1.18 14.93 -12.14
C TYR A 209 -2.60 14.44 -11.85
N ALA A 210 -3.62 15.23 -12.16
CA ALA A 210 -5.03 14.89 -11.92
C ALA A 210 -5.53 13.91 -12.98
N TYR A 211 -5.05 12.67 -12.94
CA TYR A 211 -5.51 11.62 -13.86
C TYR A 211 -7.00 11.33 -13.61
N GLU A 212 -7.77 11.15 -14.67
CA GLU A 212 -9.23 10.92 -14.63
C GLU A 212 -9.63 9.73 -13.72
N GLU A 213 -8.79 8.71 -13.68
CA GLU A 213 -9.00 7.46 -12.94
C GLU A 213 -8.58 7.56 -11.47
N THR A 214 -7.96 8.67 -11.06
CA THR A 214 -7.45 8.87 -9.70
C THR A 214 -8.33 9.82 -8.91
N SER A 215 -8.40 9.60 -7.60
CA SER A 215 -9.14 10.45 -6.68
C SER A 215 -8.38 10.59 -5.36
N VAL A 216 -8.58 11.72 -4.68
CA VAL A 216 -8.08 11.94 -3.32
C VAL A 216 -9.26 12.01 -2.36
N TYR A 217 -9.14 11.33 -1.23
CA TYR A 217 -10.12 11.35 -0.16
C TYR A 217 -9.48 11.68 1.18
N VAL A 218 -10.28 12.31 2.05
CA VAL A 218 -9.94 12.61 3.44
C VAL A 218 -10.92 11.84 4.33
N PHE A 219 -10.41 10.94 5.16
CA PHE A 219 -11.25 10.19 6.11
C PHE A 219 -11.01 10.71 7.53
N ARG A 220 -12.07 10.78 8.35
CA ARG A 220 -12.01 11.14 9.77
C ARG A 220 -12.76 10.11 10.59
N LYS A 221 -12.35 9.86 11.85
CA LYS A 221 -13.11 8.94 12.71
C LYS A 221 -14.52 9.47 12.95
N LYS A 222 -15.52 8.58 12.83
CA LYS A 222 -16.89 8.91 13.24
C LYS A 222 -16.91 9.18 14.74
N LYS A 223 -17.62 10.25 15.15
CA LYS A 223 -17.81 10.53 16.58
C LYS A 223 -18.59 9.38 17.21
N LYS A 224 -17.98 8.70 18.19
CA LYS A 224 -18.68 7.69 18.99
C LYS A 224 -19.88 8.35 19.67
N LYS A 225 -21.09 7.90 19.36
CA LYS A 225 -22.26 8.24 20.17
C LYS A 225 -22.00 7.72 21.57
N LYS A 226 -22.08 8.59 22.58
CA LYS A 226 -22.02 8.16 23.98
C LYS A 226 -23.23 7.26 24.24
N GLU A 227 -23.04 5.95 24.22
CA GLU A 227 -24.00 5.03 24.81
C GLU A 227 -23.82 5.10 26.33
N GLU A 228 -24.85 5.55 27.03
CA GLU A 228 -24.94 5.42 28.48
C GLU A 228 -25.04 3.92 28.83
N SER A 229 -23.90 3.34 29.18
CA SER A 229 -23.83 1.94 29.63
C SER A 229 -24.24 1.83 31.10
N THR A 230 -25.47 1.37 31.35
CA THR A 230 -25.83 0.72 32.63
C THR A 230 -25.32 -0.73 32.63
N LEU A 231 -24.33 -1.02 33.47
CA LEU A 231 -23.84 -2.37 33.75
C LEU A 231 -24.84 -3.16 34.61
N PRO A 232 -24.81 -4.51 34.58
CA PRO A 232 -24.14 -5.20 35.68
C PRO A 232 -23.24 -6.37 35.24
N GLY A 233 -22.16 -6.56 35.99
CA GLY A 233 -21.03 -7.43 35.62
C GLY A 233 -21.18 -8.92 35.93
N ARG A 234 -20.16 -9.67 35.49
CA ARG A 234 -19.78 -10.95 36.10
C ARG A 234 -18.35 -11.33 35.73
N THR A 235 -17.51 -11.46 36.75
CA THR A 235 -16.17 -12.06 36.71
C THR A 235 -16.27 -13.58 36.63
N ARG A 236 -15.51 -14.21 35.73
CA ARG A 236 -15.02 -15.59 35.91
C ARG A 236 -13.61 -15.75 35.34
N LYS A 237 -12.71 -16.27 36.18
CA LYS A 237 -11.37 -16.76 35.86
C LYS A 237 -11.45 -18.00 34.98
N ALA A 238 -10.49 -18.18 34.07
CA ALA A 238 -10.13 -19.50 33.55
C ALA A 238 -8.61 -19.59 33.32
N THR A 239 -8.10 -20.78 33.55
CA THR A 239 -6.74 -21.22 33.84
C THR A 239 -5.88 -21.47 32.60
N LYS A 240 -4.56 -21.36 32.78
CA LYS A 240 -3.52 -21.80 31.84
C LYS A 240 -3.58 -23.32 31.63
N THR A 241 -3.41 -23.76 30.38
CA THR A 241 -2.94 -25.11 30.07
C THR A 241 -1.89 -25.04 28.97
N ASP A 242 -0.76 -25.66 29.24
CA ASP A 242 0.41 -25.86 28.40
C ASP A 242 0.16 -27.05 27.44
N CYS A 243 0.69 -27.01 26.21
CA CYS A 243 0.91 -28.22 25.41
C CYS A 243 1.95 -27.98 24.32
N SER A 244 3.15 -28.51 24.59
CA SER A 244 4.27 -28.73 23.68
C SER A 244 3.95 -29.76 22.58
N THR A 245 4.42 -29.52 21.36
CA THR A 245 5.30 -30.47 20.60
C THR A 245 5.71 -29.89 19.24
N CYS A 246 7.01 -29.96 18.97
CA CYS A 246 7.65 -29.59 17.71
C CYS A 246 7.76 -30.81 16.78
N ILE A 247 7.44 -30.67 15.50
CA ILE A 247 7.75 -31.67 14.47
C ILE A 247 8.62 -30.98 13.41
N LYS A 248 9.84 -31.50 13.20
CA LYS A 248 10.79 -31.05 12.16
C LYS A 248 10.41 -31.64 10.79
N ARG A 249 10.68 -30.90 9.69
CA ARG A 249 10.69 -31.42 8.31
C ARG A 249 12.02 -31.09 7.60
N PRO A 250 12.45 -31.93 6.63
CA PRO A 250 13.84 -31.99 6.16
C PRO A 250 14.16 -30.96 5.06
N GLU A 251 15.44 -30.64 4.96
CA GLU A 251 16.05 -29.78 3.94
C GLU A 251 16.08 -30.47 2.56
N HIS A 252 15.69 -29.75 1.52
CA HIS A 252 15.97 -30.11 0.13
C HIS A 252 16.78 -29.00 -0.54
N GLU A 253 17.98 -29.38 -0.96
CA GLU A 253 18.96 -28.63 -1.72
C GLU A 253 18.44 -28.40 -3.16
N LYS A 254 18.34 -27.16 -3.61
CA LYS A 254 17.99 -26.80 -5.00
C LYS A 254 19.19 -26.17 -5.68
N THR A 255 19.69 -26.84 -6.71
CA THR A 255 20.67 -26.35 -7.68
C THR A 255 20.03 -25.27 -8.57
N GLU A 256 20.61 -24.07 -8.59
CA GLU A 256 20.17 -22.96 -9.43
C GLU A 256 20.71 -23.11 -10.87
N VAL A 257 19.81 -23.12 -11.84
CA VAL A 257 20.14 -22.94 -13.27
C VAL A 257 19.86 -21.49 -13.64
N GLU A 258 20.89 -20.77 -14.06
CA GLU A 258 20.80 -19.36 -14.43
C GLU A 258 20.14 -19.23 -15.82
N VAL A 259 18.87 -18.80 -15.85
CA VAL A 259 18.15 -18.51 -17.09
C VAL A 259 18.24 -17.02 -17.39
N LYS A 260 18.87 -16.66 -18.51
CA LYS A 260 19.00 -15.28 -18.99
C LYS A 260 17.82 -14.93 -19.89
N TRP A 261 17.04 -13.92 -19.48
CA TRP A 261 15.83 -13.49 -20.20
C TRP A 261 16.16 -12.58 -21.40
N THR A 262 15.39 -12.68 -22.47
CA THR A 262 15.46 -11.83 -23.68
C THR A 262 14.10 -11.19 -23.96
N PRO A 263 14.04 -9.93 -24.44
CA PRO A 263 12.80 -9.25 -24.80
C PRO A 263 11.92 -10.04 -25.77
N MET A 264 10.60 -9.95 -25.60
CA MET A 264 9.62 -10.62 -26.45
C MET A 264 9.49 -9.92 -27.81
N GLY A 265 9.17 -10.69 -28.85
CA GLY A 265 8.89 -10.14 -30.19
C GLY A 265 7.55 -9.38 -30.23
N PRO A 266 7.32 -8.54 -31.25
CA PRO A 266 6.06 -7.80 -31.41
C PRO A 266 4.84 -8.74 -31.51
N GLY A 267 3.75 -8.42 -30.81
CA GLY A 267 2.53 -9.21 -30.78
C GLY A 267 2.52 -10.37 -29.78
N MET A 268 3.51 -10.45 -28.88
CA MET A 268 3.59 -11.47 -27.84
C MET A 268 3.21 -10.90 -26.46
N TYR A 269 2.41 -11.66 -25.72
CA TYR A 269 2.01 -11.32 -24.34
C TYR A 269 2.76 -12.19 -23.34
N LYS A 270 3.24 -11.59 -22.25
CA LYS A 270 3.79 -12.32 -21.10
C LYS A 270 2.67 -12.63 -20.13
N ILE A 271 2.49 -13.90 -19.81
CA ILE A 271 1.51 -14.34 -18.81
C ILE A 271 2.27 -14.89 -17.60
N ASN A 272 2.12 -14.26 -16.45
CA ASN A 272 2.64 -14.74 -15.18
C ASN A 272 1.50 -15.34 -14.37
N PHE A 273 1.75 -16.47 -13.70
CA PHE A 273 0.80 -17.13 -12.81
C PHE A 273 1.41 -17.22 -11.41
N ASN A 274 0.60 -16.97 -10.37
CA ASN A 274 1.00 -17.15 -8.98
C ASN A 274 -0.02 -18.03 -8.27
N GLY A 275 0.45 -19.08 -7.60
CA GLY A 275 -0.35 -19.88 -6.67
C GLY A 275 -0.25 -19.38 -5.24
N LEU A 276 -1.37 -19.31 -4.53
CA LEU A 276 -1.43 -19.06 -3.08
C LEU A 276 -2.23 -20.18 -2.39
N LYS A 277 -1.85 -20.51 -1.16
CA LYS A 277 -2.55 -21.48 -0.31
C LYS A 277 -3.19 -20.78 0.87
N PHE A 278 -4.42 -21.17 1.18
CA PHE A 278 -5.17 -20.70 2.35
C PHE A 278 -5.47 -21.92 3.23
N GLU A 279 -4.56 -22.24 4.15
CA GLU A 279 -4.67 -23.43 5.02
C GLU A 279 -5.93 -23.39 5.89
N ASP A 280 -6.24 -22.24 6.49
CA ASP A 280 -7.40 -22.03 7.35
C ASP A 280 -8.74 -22.21 6.62
N GLN A 281 -8.75 -21.98 5.30
CA GLN A 281 -9.96 -22.04 4.47
C GLN A 281 -10.04 -23.30 3.59
N ARG A 282 -9.06 -24.21 3.71
CA ARG A 282 -8.87 -25.37 2.83
C ARG A 282 -9.04 -25.02 1.34
N ALA A 283 -8.48 -23.89 0.93
CA ALA A 283 -8.64 -23.35 -0.41
C ALA A 283 -7.29 -22.92 -0.99
N SER A 284 -7.27 -22.72 -2.29
CA SER A 284 -6.11 -22.26 -3.03
C SER A 284 -6.50 -21.10 -3.93
N GLY A 285 -5.64 -20.10 -4.08
CA GLY A 285 -5.83 -18.97 -5.00
C GLY A 285 -4.88 -19.09 -6.18
N ILE A 286 -5.32 -18.60 -7.33
CA ILE A 286 -4.43 -18.36 -8.46
C ILE A 286 -4.60 -16.93 -8.95
N GLY A 287 -3.50 -16.21 -9.09
CA GLY A 287 -3.43 -14.91 -9.77
C GLY A 287 -2.80 -15.08 -11.15
N VAL A 288 -3.29 -14.35 -12.13
CA VAL A 288 -2.75 -14.28 -13.50
C VAL A 288 -2.55 -12.82 -13.84
N VAL A 289 -1.37 -12.47 -14.35
CA VAL A 289 -1.07 -11.13 -14.85
C VAL A 289 -0.59 -11.27 -16.29
N MET A 290 -1.21 -10.51 -17.19
CA MET A 290 -0.85 -10.41 -18.59
C MET A 290 -0.21 -9.06 -18.86
N GLN A 291 0.96 -9.08 -19.49
CA GLN A 291 1.69 -7.88 -19.90
C GLN A 291 1.89 -7.89 -21.41
N ASP A 292 1.83 -6.70 -22.01
CA ASP A 292 2.21 -6.52 -23.41
C ASP A 292 3.73 -6.54 -23.61
N GLU A 293 4.14 -6.38 -24.87
CA GLU A 293 5.54 -6.29 -25.31
C GLU A 293 6.34 -5.14 -24.68
N THR A 294 5.68 -4.12 -24.15
CA THR A 294 6.29 -2.99 -23.43
C THR A 294 6.39 -3.23 -21.91
N GLY A 295 5.77 -4.32 -21.41
CA GLY A 295 5.68 -4.64 -20.00
C GLY A 295 4.47 -4.00 -19.30
N PHE A 296 3.57 -3.34 -20.04
CA PHE A 296 2.35 -2.75 -19.48
C PHE A 296 1.36 -3.87 -19.13
N VAL A 297 0.79 -3.84 -17.92
CA VAL A 297 -0.20 -4.83 -17.49
C VAL A 297 -1.51 -4.53 -18.20
N ILE A 298 -1.90 -5.42 -19.11
CA ILE A 298 -3.14 -5.28 -19.89
C ILE A 298 -4.31 -6.03 -19.28
N ALA A 299 -4.05 -7.03 -18.42
CA ALA A 299 -5.09 -7.75 -17.69
C ALA A 299 -4.52 -8.41 -16.43
N ALA A 300 -5.32 -8.46 -15.38
CA ALA A 300 -5.06 -9.27 -14.20
C ALA A 300 -6.34 -10.02 -13.82
N LEU A 301 -6.21 -11.28 -13.42
CA LEU A 301 -7.32 -12.14 -13.02
C LEU A 301 -6.93 -12.92 -11.78
N SER A 302 -7.87 -13.09 -10.85
CA SER A 302 -7.70 -13.98 -9.71
C SER A 302 -8.83 -15.02 -9.68
N LYS A 303 -8.55 -16.21 -9.16
CA LYS A 303 -9.57 -17.24 -8.96
C LYS A 303 -9.28 -18.07 -7.73
N LYS A 304 -10.31 -18.24 -6.89
CA LYS A 304 -10.30 -19.18 -5.79
C LYS A 304 -10.68 -20.59 -6.26
N LEU A 305 -9.85 -21.56 -5.91
CA LEU A 305 -10.04 -22.98 -6.14
C LEU A 305 -10.48 -23.64 -4.84
N ARG A 306 -11.46 -24.54 -4.94
CA ARG A 306 -11.92 -25.35 -3.81
C ARG A 306 -10.94 -26.50 -3.58
N GLY A 307 -10.52 -26.68 -2.33
CA GLY A 307 -9.55 -27.70 -1.93
C GLY A 307 -8.11 -27.16 -1.89
N LEU A 308 -7.29 -27.77 -1.02
CA LEU A 308 -5.86 -27.46 -0.91
C LEU A 308 -5.10 -28.13 -2.04
N ARG A 309 -4.44 -27.33 -2.88
CA ARG A 309 -3.50 -27.80 -3.90
C ARG A 309 -2.11 -27.22 -3.64
N GLY A 310 -1.06 -27.94 -4.02
CA GLY A 310 0.31 -27.40 -4.07
C GLY A 310 0.36 -26.08 -4.85
N THR A 311 1.15 -25.08 -4.43
CA THR A 311 1.38 -23.86 -5.23
C THR A 311 1.89 -24.24 -6.62
N ASP A 312 2.84 -25.18 -6.65
CA ASP A 312 3.43 -25.74 -7.85
C ASP A 312 2.40 -26.56 -8.66
N GLU A 313 1.46 -27.25 -8.00
CA GLU A 313 0.39 -28.00 -8.68
C GLU A 313 -0.67 -27.08 -9.30
N ILE A 314 -0.96 -25.94 -8.67
CA ILE A 314 -1.90 -24.92 -9.19
C ILE A 314 -1.31 -24.27 -10.44
N GLU A 315 -0.03 -23.91 -10.37
CA GLU A 315 0.70 -23.30 -11.48
C GLU A 315 0.85 -24.28 -12.66
N VAL A 316 1.26 -25.53 -12.41
CA VAL A 316 1.38 -26.57 -13.46
C VAL A 316 0.03 -26.94 -14.08
N SER A 317 -1.06 -27.00 -13.29
CA SER A 317 -2.40 -27.31 -13.80
C SER A 317 -2.88 -26.27 -14.81
N LYS A 318 -2.52 -24.99 -14.64
CA LYS A 318 -2.95 -23.90 -15.50
C LYS A 318 -2.03 -23.67 -16.70
N ILE A 319 -0.74 -23.92 -16.56
CA ILE A 319 0.19 -24.05 -17.70
C ILE A 319 -0.37 -25.09 -18.70
N ARG A 320 -0.89 -26.22 -18.20
CA ARG A 320 -1.49 -27.27 -19.06
C ARG A 320 -2.86 -26.88 -19.64
N GLU A 321 -3.68 -26.11 -18.94
CA GLU A 321 -4.98 -25.64 -19.47
C GLU A 321 -4.83 -24.51 -20.51
N HIS A 322 -3.80 -23.66 -20.42
CA HIS A 322 -3.63 -22.48 -21.30
C HIS A 322 -2.59 -22.65 -22.41
N LEU A 323 -1.77 -23.72 -22.37
CA LEU A 323 -0.92 -24.16 -23.50
C LEU A 323 -1.61 -25.24 -24.36
N ALA A 324 -2.88 -25.57 -24.08
CA ALA A 324 -3.71 -26.34 -25.00
C ALA A 324 -4.35 -25.41 -26.05
N LEU A 325 -3.48 -24.76 -26.84
CA LEU A 325 -3.77 -24.14 -28.13
C LEU A 325 -2.61 -24.48 -29.05
#